data_AF-A0A956GTH7-F1
#
_entry.id   AF-A0A956GTH7-F1
#
_cell.length_a   1.000
_cell.length_b   1.000
_cell.length_c   1.000
_cell.angle_alpha   90.00
_cell.angle_beta   90.00
_cell.angle_gamma   90.00
#
_symmetry.space_group_name_H-M   'P 1'
#
loop_
_entity.id
_entity.type
_entity.pdbx_description
1 polymer ?
#
loop_
_entity_poly.entity_id
_entity_poly.type
_entity_poly.pdbx_seq_one_letter_code
_entity_poly.pdbx_strand_id
1 'polypeptide(L)'
;MLAPDLALTDIDGRHWANWYDLLVPPGVLDRPRWALVLLESSSPVRVARVIVAGDGARGALDPGEVELTSLEHRHLAGLARTLAVGAVIAIEVDAFARLSAEVERQLSLDQDLVAQGLVVLRALKRLSGRGVWTEPHLLELLPAPAFEPLQRTFDLLIPDGSALVAYVIDDDRRAVHASIIAVKRGGDITAAATHAAIAGTVSEAALARDWRKHYKRVVAAVEERFAKPSVALFLERDTLLRVITGPSDQLARELNAKNVIIDPAPAWLLGLLGGATVAAFASRGARALASMLPQA
;
A
#
# COMPACT_ATOMS: atom_id res chain seq x y z
N MET A 1 -0.36 10.46 -12.27
CA MET A 1 0.59 9.44 -11.73
C MET A 1 0.73 8.15 -12.54
N LEU A 2 -0.25 7.74 -13.35
CA LEU A 2 -0.12 6.64 -14.33
C LEU A 2 -0.66 7.11 -15.68
N ALA A 3 0.07 6.86 -16.76
CA ALA A 3 -0.37 7.26 -18.09
C ALA A 3 -1.53 6.36 -18.57
N PRO A 4 -2.49 6.90 -19.35
CA PRO A 4 -3.59 6.10 -19.91
C PRO A 4 -3.11 4.95 -20.81
N ASP A 5 -1.94 5.11 -21.42
CA ASP A 5 -1.28 4.18 -22.33
C ASP A 5 -0.07 3.47 -21.69
N LEU A 6 -0.14 3.22 -20.37
CA LEU A 6 0.91 2.54 -19.61
C LEU A 6 1.41 1.27 -20.31
N ALA A 7 2.68 1.28 -20.71
CA ALA A 7 3.34 0.12 -21.30
C ALA A 7 3.75 -0.87 -20.20
N LEU A 8 3.11 -2.03 -20.18
CA LEU A 8 3.50 -3.17 -19.32
C LEU A 8 4.36 -4.13 -20.13
N THR A 9 5.64 -4.25 -19.79
CA THR A 9 6.61 -5.08 -20.52
C THR A 9 7.36 -5.98 -19.56
N ASP A 10 7.63 -7.23 -19.95
CA ASP A 10 8.40 -8.19 -19.16
C ASP A 10 7.91 -8.25 -17.69
N ILE A 11 6.59 -8.39 -17.51
CA ILE A 11 5.95 -8.52 -16.20
C ILE A 11 5.90 -10.00 -15.83
N ASP A 12 6.61 -10.38 -14.78
CA ASP A 12 6.37 -11.64 -14.09
C ASP A 12 5.25 -11.45 -13.05
N GLY A 13 4.14 -12.14 -13.27
CA GLY A 13 2.95 -12.07 -12.42
C GLY A 13 3.21 -12.43 -10.96
N ARG A 14 4.24 -13.24 -10.66
CA ARG A 14 4.65 -13.54 -9.29
C ARG A 14 5.06 -12.29 -8.52
N HIS A 15 5.88 -11.42 -9.12
CA HIS A 15 6.32 -10.20 -8.45
C HIS A 15 5.17 -9.24 -8.19
N TRP A 16 4.19 -9.18 -9.09
CA TRP A 16 3.01 -8.34 -8.93
C TRP A 16 2.09 -8.85 -7.82
N ALA A 17 1.82 -10.16 -7.80
CA ALA A 17 1.07 -10.79 -6.72
C ALA A 17 1.76 -10.58 -5.36
N ASN A 18 3.08 -10.74 -5.31
CA ASN A 18 3.84 -10.54 -4.08
C ASN A 18 3.82 -9.07 -3.61
N TRP A 19 3.84 -8.09 -4.52
CA TRP A 19 3.63 -6.68 -4.14
C TRP A 19 2.26 -6.44 -3.51
N TYR A 20 1.22 -7.10 -4.04
CA TYR A 20 -0.11 -7.03 -3.45
C TYR A 20 -0.11 -7.65 -2.05
N ASP A 21 0.49 -8.82 -1.88
CA ASP A 21 0.56 -9.50 -0.58
C ASP A 21 1.28 -8.65 0.48
N LEU A 22 2.32 -7.90 0.10
CA LEU A 22 3.01 -6.99 1.02
C LEU A 22 2.13 -5.85 1.55
N LEU A 23 1.04 -5.52 0.85
CA LEU A 23 0.08 -4.49 1.26
C LEU A 23 -1.12 -5.06 2.03
N VAL A 24 -1.25 -6.38 2.09
CA VAL A 24 -2.34 -7.07 2.77
C VAL A 24 -1.88 -7.51 4.17
N PRO A 25 -2.66 -7.28 5.25
CA PRO A 25 -2.26 -7.72 6.57
C PRO A 25 -2.05 -9.25 6.65
N PRO A 26 -1.05 -9.74 7.41
CA PRO A 26 -0.71 -11.16 7.47
C PRO A 26 -1.90 -12.07 7.81
N GLY A 27 -2.79 -11.65 8.72
CA GLY A 27 -3.97 -12.45 9.09
C GLY A 27 -4.94 -12.70 7.93
N VAL A 28 -4.97 -11.81 6.92
CA VAL A 28 -5.78 -11.97 5.70
C VAL A 28 -5.10 -12.90 4.70
N LEU A 29 -3.77 -12.91 4.64
CA LEU A 29 -2.99 -13.82 3.81
C LEU A 29 -3.04 -15.26 4.33
N ASP A 30 -2.85 -15.45 5.64
CA ASP A 30 -2.87 -16.77 6.28
C ASP A 30 -4.24 -17.45 6.16
N ARG A 31 -5.29 -16.65 5.98
CA ARG A 31 -6.67 -17.10 5.84
C ARG A 31 -7.35 -16.27 4.74
N PRO A 32 -7.28 -16.69 3.46
CA PRO A 32 -7.84 -15.96 2.32
C PRO A 32 -9.38 -16.07 2.26
N ARG A 33 -10.03 -16.21 3.41
CA ARG A 33 -11.47 -16.14 3.60
C ARG A 33 -11.80 -14.84 4.30
N TRP A 34 -12.88 -14.20 3.88
CA TRP A 34 -13.39 -12.98 4.49
C TRP A 34 -14.89 -13.09 4.73
N ALA A 35 -15.37 -12.36 5.71
CA ALA A 35 -16.78 -12.24 6.02
C ALA A 35 -17.26 -10.82 5.72
N LEU A 36 -18.37 -10.69 4.98
CA LEU A 36 -19.14 -9.45 4.87
C LEU A 36 -20.40 -9.58 5.72
N VAL A 37 -20.53 -8.71 6.70
CA VAL A 37 -21.66 -8.61 7.60
C VAL A 37 -22.48 -7.38 7.21
N LEU A 38 -23.69 -7.59 6.71
CA LEU A 38 -24.63 -6.53 6.41
C LEU A 38 -25.44 -6.24 7.67
N LEU A 39 -25.48 -4.97 8.09
CA LEU A 39 -26.18 -4.52 9.28
C LEU A 39 -27.44 -3.74 8.89
N GLU A 40 -28.58 -4.08 9.48
CA GLU A 40 -29.78 -3.23 9.45
C GLU A 40 -29.60 -1.98 10.33
N SER A 41 -28.90 -2.14 11.46
CA SER A 41 -28.59 -1.06 12.39
C SER A 41 -27.30 -1.37 13.14
N SER A 42 -26.47 -0.36 13.39
CA SER A 42 -25.28 -0.46 14.25
C SER A 42 -25.55 -0.26 15.74
N SER A 43 -26.71 0.28 16.11
CA SER A 43 -27.06 0.54 17.52
C SER A 43 -28.59 0.53 17.73
N PRO A 44 -29.16 -0.54 18.32
CA PRO A 44 -28.49 -1.81 18.66
C PRO A 44 -28.03 -2.56 17.41
N VAL A 45 -26.98 -3.37 17.54
CA VAL A 45 -26.46 -4.16 16.40
C VAL A 45 -27.52 -5.15 15.94
N ARG A 46 -27.93 -5.03 14.66
CA ARG A 46 -28.84 -5.95 14.00
C ARG A 46 -28.23 -6.42 12.69
N VAL A 47 -27.96 -7.72 12.61
CA VAL A 47 -27.36 -8.35 11.43
C VAL A 47 -28.46 -8.73 10.45
N ALA A 48 -28.38 -8.19 9.24
CA ALA A 48 -29.28 -8.51 8.13
C ALA A 48 -28.83 -9.80 7.42
N ARG A 49 -27.52 -9.94 7.21
CA ARG A 49 -26.92 -11.05 6.46
C ARG A 49 -25.44 -11.18 6.77
N VAL A 50 -24.94 -12.42 6.74
CA VAL A 50 -23.51 -12.69 6.75
C VAL A 50 -23.13 -13.49 5.51
N ILE A 51 -22.07 -13.09 4.84
CA ILE A 51 -21.54 -13.76 3.66
C ILE A 51 -20.09 -14.09 3.94
N VAL A 52 -19.75 -15.38 3.96
CA VAL A 52 -18.36 -15.82 4.00
C VAL A 52 -17.94 -16.19 2.58
N ALA A 53 -16.86 -15.58 2.11
CA ALA A 53 -16.32 -15.78 0.78
C ALA A 53 -14.81 -16.09 0.86
N GLY A 54 -14.26 -16.64 -0.23
CA GLY A 54 -12.89 -17.15 -0.31
C GLY A 54 -12.84 -18.66 -0.52
N ASP A 55 -11.63 -19.22 -0.52
CA ASP A 55 -11.43 -20.64 -0.81
C ASP A 55 -12.14 -21.54 0.22
N GLY A 56 -12.90 -22.52 -0.27
CA GLY A 56 -13.71 -23.42 0.56
C GLY A 56 -14.81 -22.75 1.40
N ALA A 57 -15.23 -21.52 1.06
CA ALA A 57 -16.23 -20.80 1.83
C ALA A 57 -17.65 -21.40 1.68
N ARG A 58 -18.42 -21.36 2.78
CA ARG A 58 -19.81 -21.86 2.83
C ARG A 58 -20.82 -20.96 2.12
N GLY A 59 -20.44 -19.73 1.77
CA GLY A 59 -21.34 -18.73 1.18
C GLY A 59 -22.12 -17.96 2.23
N ALA A 60 -23.40 -17.72 1.98
CA ALA A 60 -24.27 -16.98 2.91
C ALA A 60 -24.58 -17.83 4.16
N LEU A 61 -24.54 -17.19 5.33
CA LEU A 61 -24.94 -17.76 6.62
C LEU A 61 -26.23 -17.09 7.10
N ASP A 62 -27.00 -17.82 7.89
CA ASP A 62 -28.18 -17.27 8.54
C ASP A 62 -27.77 -16.27 9.64
N PRO A 63 -28.38 -15.08 9.73
CA PRO A 63 -28.00 -14.06 10.71
C PRO A 63 -28.06 -14.55 12.16
N GLY A 64 -29.00 -15.45 12.46
CA GLY A 64 -29.17 -16.03 13.80
C GLY A 64 -28.04 -16.98 14.22
N GLU A 65 -27.22 -17.45 13.29
CA GLU A 65 -26.04 -18.27 13.58
C GLU A 65 -24.82 -17.44 14.02
N VAL A 66 -24.91 -16.10 13.93
CA VAL A 66 -23.82 -15.18 14.21
C VAL A 66 -24.16 -14.29 15.40
N GLU A 67 -23.50 -14.55 16.53
CA GLU A 67 -23.57 -13.67 17.69
C GLU A 67 -22.65 -12.45 17.51
N LEU A 68 -23.24 -11.34 17.04
CA LEU A 68 -22.56 -10.03 16.98
C LEU A 68 -23.35 -9.00 17.80
N THR A 69 -22.90 -8.76 19.03
CA THR A 69 -23.56 -7.87 19.99
C THR A 69 -22.98 -6.45 20.01
N SER A 70 -21.79 -6.26 19.44
CA SER A 70 -21.08 -4.98 19.41
C SER A 70 -20.13 -4.94 18.21
N LEU A 71 -19.88 -3.73 17.70
CA LEU A 71 -18.97 -3.46 16.57
C LEU A 71 -17.58 -3.01 17.04
N GLU A 72 -17.32 -3.08 18.34
CA GLU A 72 -15.97 -2.91 18.89
C GLU A 72 -15.03 -3.99 18.34
N HIS A 73 -13.76 -3.63 18.15
CA HIS A 73 -12.78 -4.47 17.48
C HIS A 73 -12.60 -5.85 18.13
N ARG A 74 -12.67 -5.93 19.47
CA ARG A 74 -12.59 -7.21 20.19
C ARG A 74 -13.68 -8.20 19.78
N HIS A 75 -14.88 -7.71 19.46
CA HIS A 75 -16.01 -8.53 19.05
C HIS A 75 -15.88 -8.93 17.59
N LEU A 76 -15.45 -8.02 16.70
CA LEU A 76 -15.16 -8.35 15.30
C LEU A 76 -14.00 -9.34 15.16
N ALA A 77 -12.94 -9.20 15.97
CA ALA A 77 -11.85 -10.17 16.05
C ALA A 77 -12.32 -11.53 16.61
N GLY A 78 -13.24 -11.51 17.57
CA GLY A 78 -13.94 -12.71 18.04
C GLY A 78 -14.68 -13.41 16.91
N LEU A 79 -15.48 -12.65 16.17
CA LEU A 79 -16.24 -13.16 15.02
C LEU A 79 -15.32 -13.71 13.92
N ALA A 80 -14.22 -13.02 13.61
CA ALA A 80 -13.23 -13.47 12.64
C ALA A 80 -12.67 -14.86 13.01
N ARG A 81 -12.38 -15.08 14.30
CA ARG A 81 -11.94 -16.38 14.83
C ARG A 81 -13.03 -17.44 14.73
N THR A 82 -14.26 -17.13 15.12
CA THR A 82 -15.41 -18.06 15.07
C THR A 82 -15.70 -18.52 13.64
N LEU A 83 -15.66 -17.59 12.67
CA LEU A 83 -15.88 -17.89 11.26
C LEU A 83 -14.63 -18.45 10.54
N ALA A 84 -13.49 -18.52 11.24
CA ALA A 84 -12.19 -18.91 10.68
C ALA A 84 -11.80 -18.10 9.42
N VAL A 85 -12.10 -16.79 9.43
CA VAL A 85 -11.78 -15.84 8.36
C VAL A 85 -10.58 -14.97 8.75
N GLY A 86 -9.86 -14.46 7.75
CA GLY A 86 -8.77 -13.51 7.92
C GLY A 86 -9.23 -12.06 8.03
N ALA A 87 -10.42 -11.74 7.49
CA ALA A 87 -11.03 -10.43 7.60
C ALA A 87 -12.55 -10.49 7.84
N VAL A 88 -13.07 -9.49 8.56
CA VAL A 88 -14.51 -9.20 8.72
C VAL A 88 -14.74 -7.75 8.31
N ILE A 89 -15.70 -7.54 7.42
CA ILE A 89 -16.16 -6.22 6.98
C ILE A 89 -17.64 -6.14 7.40
N ALA A 90 -17.95 -5.29 8.37
CA ALA A 90 -19.32 -4.99 8.75
C ALA A 90 -19.75 -3.66 8.14
N ILE A 91 -20.89 -3.62 7.46
CA ILE A 91 -21.39 -2.44 6.77
C ILE A 91 -22.89 -2.29 7.01
N GLU A 92 -23.34 -1.10 7.38
CA GLU A 92 -24.77 -0.78 7.39
C GLU A 92 -25.31 -0.77 5.96
N VAL A 93 -26.52 -1.30 5.76
CA VAL A 93 -27.15 -1.36 4.44
C VAL A 93 -27.30 0.04 3.83
N ASP A 94 -27.59 1.06 4.64
CA ASP A 94 -27.71 2.45 4.20
C ASP A 94 -26.34 3.12 3.97
N ALA A 95 -25.25 2.58 4.51
CA ALA A 95 -23.90 3.11 4.31
C ALA A 95 -23.46 3.01 2.86
N PHE A 96 -23.96 2.04 2.09
CA PHE A 96 -23.70 1.95 0.65
C PHE A 96 -24.21 3.17 -0.11
N ALA A 97 -25.45 3.60 0.13
CA ALA A 97 -26.02 4.77 -0.53
C ALA A 97 -25.24 6.05 -0.15
N ARG A 98 -24.85 6.18 1.13
CA ARG A 98 -24.02 7.30 1.61
C ARG A 98 -22.63 7.29 0.98
N LEU A 99 -22.02 6.11 0.84
CA LEU A 99 -20.72 5.92 0.19
C LEU A 99 -20.79 6.30 -1.28
N SER A 100 -21.76 5.76 -2.02
CA SER A 100 -21.97 6.07 -3.44
C SER A 100 -22.18 7.57 -3.65
N ALA A 101 -23.07 8.20 -2.89
CA ALA A 101 -23.33 9.64 -3.01
C ALA A 101 -22.08 10.50 -2.71
N GLU A 102 -21.24 10.09 -1.75
CA GLU A 102 -19.98 10.77 -1.44
C GLU A 102 -18.96 10.63 -2.58
N VAL A 103 -18.85 9.42 -3.13
CA VAL A 103 -17.94 9.12 -4.24
C VAL A 103 -18.38 9.87 -5.50
N GLU A 104 -19.65 9.79 -5.88
CA GLU A 104 -20.21 10.47 -7.06
C GLU A 104 -20.04 11.99 -7.00
N ARG A 105 -20.19 12.59 -5.81
CA ARG A 105 -20.02 14.04 -5.61
C ARG A 105 -18.58 14.51 -5.83
N GLN A 106 -17.60 13.64 -5.60
CA GLN A 106 -16.18 14.01 -5.63
C GLN A 106 -15.43 13.50 -6.87
N LEU A 107 -15.97 12.48 -7.54
CA LEU A 107 -15.42 11.98 -8.78
C LEU A 107 -15.63 12.98 -9.91
N SER A 108 -14.60 13.15 -10.73
CA SER A 108 -14.65 13.96 -11.94
C SER A 108 -13.94 13.24 -13.07
N LEU A 109 -14.38 13.48 -14.31
CA LEU A 109 -13.86 12.80 -15.50
C LEU A 109 -12.41 13.19 -15.84
N ASP A 110 -11.94 14.32 -15.32
CA ASP A 110 -10.57 14.82 -15.47
C ASP A 110 -9.60 14.23 -14.41
N GLN A 111 -10.10 13.45 -13.45
CA GLN A 111 -9.27 12.81 -12.44
C GLN A 111 -8.58 11.57 -13.00
N ASP A 112 -7.27 11.45 -12.71
CA ASP A 112 -6.56 10.20 -12.95
C ASP A 112 -7.03 9.07 -12.01
N LEU A 113 -6.70 7.82 -12.34
CA LEU A 113 -7.13 6.64 -11.56
C LEU A 113 -6.68 6.69 -10.10
N VAL A 114 -5.55 7.31 -9.80
CA VAL A 114 -5.03 7.44 -8.43
C VAL A 114 -5.88 8.45 -7.65
N ALA A 115 -6.21 9.59 -8.25
CA ALA A 115 -7.11 10.57 -7.68
C ALA A 115 -8.49 9.98 -7.41
N GLN A 116 -9.04 9.21 -8.36
CA GLN A 116 -10.32 8.50 -8.18
C GLN A 116 -10.23 7.48 -7.02
N GLY A 117 -9.17 6.69 -6.95
CA GLY A 117 -8.94 5.75 -5.85
C GLY A 117 -8.84 6.44 -4.47
N LEU A 118 -8.16 7.58 -4.40
CA LEU A 118 -8.08 8.39 -3.18
C LEU A 118 -9.41 9.03 -2.79
N VAL A 119 -10.28 9.35 -3.75
CA VAL A 119 -11.66 9.78 -3.47
C VAL A 119 -12.42 8.65 -2.77
N VAL A 120 -12.38 7.43 -3.33
CA VAL A 120 -13.04 6.25 -2.75
C VAL A 120 -12.50 5.94 -1.35
N LEU A 121 -11.17 5.92 -1.18
CA LEU A 121 -10.54 5.67 0.12
C LEU A 121 -10.95 6.71 1.16
N ARG A 122 -10.98 8.00 0.79
CA ARG A 122 -11.43 9.09 1.70
C ARG A 122 -12.89 8.93 2.08
N ALA A 123 -13.75 8.56 1.13
CA ALA A 123 -15.17 8.30 1.40
C ALA A 123 -15.35 7.12 2.36
N LEU A 124 -14.65 6.00 2.12
CA LEU A 124 -14.65 4.84 3.04
C LEU A 124 -14.15 5.20 4.44
N LYS A 125 -13.03 5.93 4.55
CA LYS A 125 -12.49 6.36 5.84
C LYS A 125 -13.45 7.27 6.62
N ARG A 126 -14.24 8.13 5.95
CA ARG A 126 -15.26 8.96 6.62
C ARG A 126 -16.37 8.12 7.24
N LEU A 127 -16.69 6.97 6.64
CA LEU A 127 -17.68 6.03 7.15
C LEU A 127 -17.10 5.02 8.14
N SER A 128 -15.77 4.96 8.31
CA SER A 128 -15.10 4.12 9.30
C SER A 128 -15.61 4.46 10.70
N GLY A 129 -16.16 3.45 11.39
CA GLY A 129 -16.76 3.57 12.72
C GLY A 129 -18.18 4.17 12.75
N ARG A 130 -18.75 4.59 11.61
CA ARG A 130 -20.07 5.25 11.51
C ARG A 130 -20.95 4.67 10.40
N GLY A 131 -20.71 3.42 10.02
CA GLY A 131 -21.40 2.75 8.92
C GLY A 131 -20.56 1.64 8.29
N VAL A 132 -19.24 1.70 8.44
CA VAL A 132 -18.31 0.64 8.02
C VAL A 132 -17.35 0.33 9.16
N TRP A 133 -17.16 -0.95 9.47
CA TRP A 133 -16.17 -1.45 10.43
C TRP A 133 -15.41 -2.60 9.80
N THR A 134 -14.09 -2.67 10.04
CA THR A 134 -13.24 -3.70 9.48
C THR A 134 -12.36 -4.31 10.55
N GLU A 135 -12.19 -5.62 10.51
CA GLU A 135 -11.17 -6.37 11.24
C GLU A 135 -10.35 -7.19 10.23
N PRO A 136 -9.02 -7.07 10.15
CA PRO A 136 -8.21 -6.05 10.84
C PRO A 136 -8.62 -4.62 10.40
N HIS A 137 -8.10 -3.60 11.07
CA HIS A 137 -8.48 -2.20 10.87
C HIS A 137 -7.93 -1.61 9.56
N LEU A 138 -8.27 -2.21 8.42
CA LEU A 138 -7.75 -1.86 7.09
C LEU A 138 -7.90 -0.37 6.78
N LEU A 139 -9.05 0.21 7.16
CA LEU A 139 -9.34 1.62 6.91
C LEU A 139 -8.55 2.57 7.82
N GLU A 140 -8.03 2.11 8.95
CA GLU A 140 -7.21 2.94 9.85
C GLU A 140 -5.74 2.92 9.45
N LEU A 141 -5.27 1.78 8.93
CA LEU A 141 -3.87 1.57 8.52
C LEU A 141 -3.45 2.44 7.32
N LEU A 142 -4.37 2.70 6.39
CA LEU A 142 -4.04 3.43 5.16
C LEU A 142 -4.24 4.94 5.33
N PRO A 143 -3.19 5.79 5.24
CA PRO A 143 -3.40 7.23 5.15
C PRO A 143 -4.17 7.55 3.86
N ALA A 144 -5.03 8.57 3.90
CA ALA A 144 -5.73 9.05 2.71
C ALA A 144 -5.33 10.50 2.41
N PRO A 145 -4.10 10.72 1.92
CA PRO A 145 -3.62 12.06 1.62
C PRO A 145 -4.45 12.68 0.48
N ALA A 146 -4.43 14.02 0.41
CA ALA A 146 -4.92 14.70 -0.78
C ALA A 146 -4.02 14.35 -1.99
N PHE A 147 -4.62 14.29 -3.17
CA PHE A 147 -3.91 13.89 -4.40
C PHE A 147 -2.76 14.84 -4.73
N GLU A 148 -2.96 16.16 -4.65
CA GLU A 148 -1.94 17.13 -5.05
C GLU A 148 -0.64 17.03 -4.21
N PRO A 149 -0.67 16.98 -2.86
CA PRO A 149 0.54 16.71 -2.08
C PRO A 149 1.21 15.37 -2.40
N LEU A 150 0.42 14.32 -2.70
CA LEU A 150 0.95 13.01 -3.09
C LEU A 150 1.67 13.11 -4.43
N GLN A 151 1.05 13.71 -5.44
CA GLN A 151 1.63 13.92 -6.77
C GLN A 151 2.90 14.78 -6.68
N ARG A 152 2.90 15.88 -5.93
CA ARG A 152 4.11 16.69 -5.72
C ARG A 152 5.23 15.89 -5.06
N THR A 153 4.91 15.07 -4.05
CA THR A 153 5.90 14.21 -3.39
C THR A 153 6.46 13.17 -4.36
N PHE A 154 5.59 12.58 -5.16
CA PHE A 154 5.95 11.65 -6.22
C PHE A 154 6.86 12.29 -7.27
N ASP A 155 6.53 13.50 -7.72
CA ASP A 155 7.34 14.26 -8.69
C ASP A 155 8.71 14.66 -8.15
N LEU A 156 8.80 14.92 -6.84
CA LEU A 156 10.07 15.19 -6.14
C LEU A 156 10.90 13.93 -5.91
N LEU A 157 10.25 12.78 -5.70
CA LEU A 157 10.92 11.48 -5.57
C LEU A 157 11.44 11.00 -6.92
N ILE A 158 10.65 11.18 -7.97
CA ILE A 158 10.87 10.65 -9.30
C ILE A 158 10.71 11.81 -10.29
N PRO A 159 11.81 12.49 -10.64
CA PRO A 159 11.79 13.49 -11.69
C PRO A 159 11.37 12.88 -13.04
N ASP A 160 10.86 13.72 -13.92
CA ASP A 160 10.55 13.31 -15.29
C ASP A 160 11.79 12.82 -16.03
N GLY A 161 11.62 11.79 -16.86
CA GLY A 161 12.71 11.15 -17.59
C GLY A 161 13.56 10.21 -16.74
N SER A 162 13.14 9.89 -15.51
CA SER A 162 13.85 8.98 -14.61
C SER A 162 13.07 7.70 -14.33
N ALA A 163 13.75 6.72 -13.74
CA ALA A 163 13.14 5.48 -13.26
C ALA A 163 13.06 5.43 -11.73
N LEU A 164 12.01 4.79 -11.22
CA LEU A 164 11.94 4.25 -9.88
C LEU A 164 12.18 2.75 -9.92
N VAL A 165 12.97 2.26 -8.98
CA VAL A 165 13.26 0.84 -8.83
C VAL A 165 12.97 0.42 -7.40
N ALA A 166 12.24 -0.68 -7.20
CA ALA A 166 12.08 -1.26 -5.88
C ALA A 166 12.17 -2.79 -5.94
N TYR A 167 12.94 -3.36 -5.03
CA TYR A 167 13.18 -4.79 -4.91
C TYR A 167 13.01 -5.22 -3.45
N VAL A 168 12.18 -6.25 -3.27
CA VAL A 168 12.03 -6.97 -2.01
C VAL A 168 12.63 -8.35 -2.23
N ILE A 169 13.56 -8.74 -1.35
CA ILE A 169 14.26 -10.03 -1.40
C ILE A 169 13.63 -10.94 -0.34
N ASP A 170 13.46 -12.23 -0.65
CA ASP A 170 13.03 -13.20 0.36
C ASP A 170 14.05 -13.28 1.51
N ASP A 171 13.57 -13.51 2.73
CA ASP A 171 14.43 -13.51 3.92
C ASP A 171 15.47 -14.66 3.90
N ASP A 172 15.15 -15.76 3.20
CA ASP A 172 16.08 -16.87 2.94
C ASP A 172 17.08 -16.59 1.79
N ARG A 173 16.93 -15.44 1.12
CA ARG A 173 17.76 -14.94 0.02
C ARG A 173 17.86 -15.88 -1.18
N ARG A 174 16.87 -16.74 -1.40
CA ARG A 174 16.85 -17.66 -2.54
C ARG A 174 16.29 -17.04 -3.81
N ALA A 175 15.39 -16.08 -3.67
CA ALA A 175 14.74 -15.41 -4.80
C ALA A 175 14.48 -13.94 -4.50
N VAL A 176 14.18 -13.19 -5.57
CA VAL A 176 13.59 -11.86 -5.41
C VAL A 176 12.10 -12.08 -5.17
N HIS A 177 11.62 -11.60 -4.02
CA HIS A 177 10.22 -11.70 -3.63
C HIS A 177 9.35 -10.85 -4.55
N ALA A 178 9.64 -9.56 -4.65
CA ALA A 178 8.88 -8.61 -5.46
C ALA A 178 9.84 -7.62 -6.12
N SER A 179 9.54 -7.19 -7.34
CA SER A 179 10.34 -6.21 -8.07
C SER A 179 9.44 -5.32 -8.92
N ILE A 180 9.80 -4.05 -9.03
CA ILE A 180 9.16 -3.11 -9.94
C ILE A 180 10.20 -2.12 -10.46
N ILE A 181 10.14 -1.87 -11.76
CA ILE A 181 10.88 -0.84 -12.48
C ILE A 181 9.80 0.01 -13.15
N ALA A 182 9.71 1.29 -12.78
CA ALA A 182 8.71 2.21 -13.31
C ALA A 182 9.40 3.43 -13.92
N VAL A 183 9.03 3.80 -15.14
CA VAL A 183 9.61 4.95 -15.86
C VAL A 183 8.62 6.09 -15.89
N LYS A 184 9.06 7.27 -15.45
CA LYS A 184 8.23 8.47 -15.43
C LYS A 184 8.56 9.39 -16.60
N ARG A 185 7.55 9.86 -17.33
CA ARG A 185 7.66 10.87 -18.41
C ARG A 185 6.40 11.73 -18.42
N GLY A 186 6.55 13.05 -18.56
CA GLY A 186 5.43 13.98 -18.66
C GLY A 186 4.54 14.00 -17.42
N GLY A 187 5.11 13.83 -16.21
CA GLY A 187 4.37 13.76 -14.95
C GLY A 187 3.82 12.38 -14.57
N ASP A 188 3.84 11.42 -15.49
CA ASP A 188 3.19 10.12 -15.32
C ASP A 188 4.14 8.93 -15.46
N ILE A 189 3.81 7.81 -14.81
CA ILE A 189 4.44 6.53 -15.13
C ILE A 189 3.91 6.07 -16.48
N THR A 190 4.81 5.99 -17.46
CA THR A 190 4.50 5.61 -18.85
C THR A 190 4.91 4.17 -19.17
N ALA A 191 5.80 3.58 -18.37
CA ALA A 191 6.17 2.18 -18.50
C ALA A 191 6.42 1.53 -17.14
N ALA A 192 6.05 0.25 -17.03
CA ALA A 192 6.39 -0.59 -15.89
C ALA A 192 6.90 -1.97 -16.35
N ALA A 193 7.86 -2.49 -15.59
CA ALA A 193 8.52 -3.77 -15.81
C ALA A 193 8.88 -4.43 -14.47
N THR A 194 9.21 -5.73 -14.53
CA THR A 194 9.77 -6.47 -13.39
C THR A 194 11.23 -6.85 -13.65
N HIS A 195 11.86 -7.58 -12.74
CA HIS A 195 13.21 -8.11 -12.91
C HIS A 195 13.40 -8.90 -14.21
N ALA A 196 12.34 -9.54 -14.73
CA ALA A 196 12.37 -10.26 -16.00
C ALA A 196 12.93 -9.42 -17.15
N ALA A 197 12.70 -8.10 -17.15
CA ALA A 197 13.23 -7.20 -18.18
C ALA A 197 14.75 -7.11 -18.22
N ILE A 198 15.43 -7.33 -17.09
CA ILE A 198 16.89 -7.25 -16.97
C ILE A 198 17.55 -8.60 -16.68
N ALA A 199 16.77 -9.68 -16.68
CA ALA A 199 17.23 -11.03 -16.33
C ALA A 199 18.38 -11.53 -17.23
N GLY A 200 18.45 -11.05 -18.47
CA GLY A 200 19.57 -11.34 -19.39
C GLY A 200 20.91 -10.73 -18.96
N THR A 201 20.90 -9.68 -18.15
CA THR A 201 22.10 -8.94 -17.70
C THR A 201 22.41 -9.19 -16.22
N VAL A 202 21.37 -9.35 -15.40
CA VAL A 202 21.46 -9.58 -13.96
C VAL A 202 20.68 -10.84 -13.63
N SER A 203 21.37 -11.89 -13.18
CA SER A 203 20.73 -13.11 -12.72
C SER A 203 19.97 -12.86 -11.41
N GLU A 204 18.69 -13.23 -11.36
CA GLU A 204 17.84 -13.08 -10.18
C GLU A 204 18.39 -13.83 -8.97
N ALA A 205 18.76 -15.09 -9.13
CA ALA A 205 19.28 -15.92 -8.06
C ALA A 205 20.60 -15.37 -7.50
N ALA A 206 21.48 -14.87 -8.37
CA ALA A 206 22.72 -14.23 -7.93
C ALA A 206 22.45 -12.91 -7.19
N LEU A 207 21.48 -12.12 -7.67
CA LEU A 207 21.04 -10.91 -7.01
C LEU A 207 20.46 -11.22 -5.63
N ALA A 208 19.53 -12.17 -5.51
CA ALA A 208 18.88 -12.51 -4.24
C ALA A 208 19.91 -12.91 -3.16
N ARG A 209 20.85 -13.80 -3.52
CA ARG A 209 21.88 -14.31 -2.59
C ARG A 209 22.78 -13.22 -2.02
N ASP A 210 23.20 -12.27 -2.86
CA ASP A 210 24.22 -11.27 -2.55
C ASP A 210 23.75 -9.84 -2.89
N TRP A 211 22.48 -9.52 -2.61
CA TRP A 211 21.83 -8.31 -3.10
C TRP A 211 22.55 -7.01 -2.72
N ARG A 212 23.11 -6.96 -1.49
CA ARG A 212 23.88 -5.81 -1.01
C ARG A 212 25.13 -5.50 -1.86
N LYS A 213 25.67 -6.50 -2.56
CA LYS A 213 26.81 -6.34 -3.49
C LYS A 213 26.36 -6.13 -4.93
N HIS A 214 25.22 -6.70 -5.32
CA HIS A 214 24.77 -6.74 -6.70
C HIS A 214 23.73 -5.70 -7.09
N TYR A 215 23.15 -4.96 -6.14
CA TYR A 215 22.15 -3.93 -6.44
C TYR A 215 22.63 -2.88 -7.45
N LYS A 216 23.92 -2.51 -7.44
CA LYS A 216 24.50 -1.58 -8.43
C LYS A 216 24.41 -2.08 -9.86
N ARG A 217 24.46 -3.41 -10.07
CA ARG A 217 24.27 -4.02 -11.40
C ARG A 217 22.83 -3.86 -11.87
N VAL A 218 21.86 -3.93 -10.96
CA VAL A 218 20.45 -3.67 -11.26
C VAL A 218 20.27 -2.21 -11.68
N VAL A 219 20.80 -1.28 -10.89
CA VAL A 219 20.74 0.17 -11.19
C VAL A 219 21.34 0.45 -12.58
N ALA A 220 22.52 -0.09 -12.88
CA ALA A 220 23.16 0.07 -14.18
C ALA A 220 22.35 -0.55 -15.34
N ALA A 221 21.83 -1.76 -15.16
CA ALA A 221 21.02 -2.42 -16.18
C ALA A 221 19.69 -1.68 -16.45
N VAL A 222 19.09 -1.08 -15.42
CA VAL A 222 17.90 -0.23 -15.56
C VAL A 222 18.23 1.08 -16.28
N GLU A 223 19.35 1.71 -15.94
CA GLU A 223 19.81 2.93 -16.62
C GLU A 223 20.05 2.68 -18.12
N GLU A 224 20.68 1.56 -18.47
CA GLU A 224 20.95 1.18 -19.85
C GLU A 224 19.67 0.86 -20.65
N ARG A 225 18.73 0.11 -20.06
CA ARG A 225 17.54 -0.38 -20.78
C ARG A 225 16.36 0.60 -20.78
N PHE A 226 16.21 1.41 -19.74
CA PHE A 226 14.99 2.19 -19.51
C PHE A 226 15.24 3.69 -19.36
N ALA A 227 15.79 4.07 -18.21
CA ALA A 227 16.07 5.45 -17.82
C ALA A 227 16.92 5.43 -16.56
N LYS A 228 17.70 6.49 -16.34
CA LYS A 228 18.50 6.64 -15.12
C LYS A 228 17.61 6.58 -13.87
N PRO A 229 17.85 5.65 -12.93
CA PRO A 229 17.10 5.62 -11.69
C PRO A 229 17.33 6.90 -10.88
N SER A 230 16.26 7.53 -10.42
CA SER A 230 16.30 8.64 -9.45
C SER A 230 16.19 8.16 -8.02
N VAL A 231 15.57 6.99 -7.83
CA VAL A 231 15.53 6.25 -6.59
C VAL A 231 15.53 4.75 -6.87
N ALA A 232 16.35 4.00 -6.14
CA ALA A 232 16.30 2.54 -6.14
C ALA A 232 16.33 1.99 -4.72
N LEU A 233 15.30 1.24 -4.33
CA LEU A 233 15.12 0.68 -3.00
C LEU A 233 15.34 -0.84 -3.02
N PHE A 234 16.17 -1.34 -2.11
CA PHE A 234 16.43 -2.77 -1.93
C PHE A 234 16.38 -3.13 -0.45
N LEU A 235 15.58 -4.13 -0.09
CA LEU A 235 15.48 -4.64 1.28
C LEU A 235 14.90 -6.06 1.32
N GLU A 236 15.07 -6.73 2.45
CA GLU A 236 14.46 -8.03 2.73
C GLU A 236 13.00 -7.87 3.18
N ARG A 237 12.17 -8.88 2.94
CA ARG A 237 10.72 -8.86 3.23
C ARG A 237 10.41 -8.56 4.69
N ASP A 238 11.06 -9.22 5.64
CA ASP A 238 10.86 -8.95 7.07
C ASP A 238 11.25 -7.52 7.43
N THR A 239 12.26 -6.96 6.76
CA THR A 239 12.68 -5.57 6.96
C THR A 239 11.60 -4.60 6.49
N LEU A 240 10.97 -4.87 5.35
CA LEU A 240 9.85 -4.07 4.85
C LEU A 240 8.68 -4.11 5.83
N LEU A 241 8.30 -5.29 6.31
CA LEU A 241 7.22 -5.46 7.28
C LEU A 241 7.51 -4.70 8.59
N ARG A 242 8.73 -4.78 9.11
CA ARG A 242 9.13 -3.98 10.28
C ARG A 242 9.03 -2.49 10.01
N VAL A 243 9.44 -2.00 8.83
CA VAL A 243 9.35 -0.57 8.50
C VAL A 243 7.90 -0.10 8.39
N ILE A 244 7.02 -0.89 7.79
CA ILE A 244 5.60 -0.52 7.61
C ILE A 244 4.84 -0.55 8.95
N THR A 245 5.10 -1.55 9.79
CA THR A 245 4.36 -1.78 11.04
C THR A 245 5.02 -1.19 12.28
N GLY A 246 6.29 -0.79 12.16
CA GLY A 246 7.11 -0.28 13.25
C GLY A 246 6.91 1.20 13.54
N PRO A 247 7.65 1.73 14.54
CA PRO A 247 7.60 3.15 14.88
C PRO A 247 8.11 4.03 13.73
N SER A 248 7.80 5.32 13.77
CA SER A 248 8.11 6.27 12.70
C SER A 248 9.61 6.43 12.40
N ASP A 249 10.49 6.06 13.34
CA ASP A 249 11.95 6.08 13.17
C ASP A 249 12.53 4.74 12.66
N GLN A 250 11.71 3.71 12.44
CA GLN A 250 12.17 2.37 12.07
C GLN A 250 12.92 2.36 10.73
N LEU A 251 12.46 3.09 9.72
CA LEU A 251 13.15 3.20 8.43
C LEU A 251 14.59 3.72 8.60
N ALA A 252 14.79 4.75 9.44
CA ALA A 252 16.10 5.32 9.69
C ALA A 252 17.02 4.30 10.41
N ARG A 253 16.47 3.51 11.34
CA ARG A 253 17.21 2.43 12.01
C ARG A 253 17.68 1.37 11.02
N GLU A 254 16.80 0.90 10.14
CA GLU A 254 17.12 -0.15 9.16
C GLU A 254 18.09 0.33 8.07
N LEU A 255 18.02 1.62 7.69
CA LEU A 255 19.01 2.25 6.81
C LEU A 255 20.39 2.34 7.46
N ASN A 256 20.46 2.79 8.72
CA ASN A 256 21.71 2.84 9.48
C ASN A 256 22.32 1.44 9.68
N ALA A 257 21.49 0.43 9.88
CA ALA A 257 21.89 -0.98 9.97
C ALA A 257 22.28 -1.61 8.61
N LYS A 258 22.10 -0.88 7.49
CA LYS A 258 22.32 -1.39 6.11
C LYS A 258 21.46 -2.60 5.76
N ASN A 259 20.27 -2.69 6.36
CA ASN A 259 19.23 -3.65 6.00
C ASN A 259 18.34 -3.13 4.86
N VAL A 260 18.38 -1.81 4.63
CA VAL A 260 17.79 -1.14 3.48
C VAL A 260 18.90 -0.43 2.71
N ILE A 261 18.88 -0.55 1.39
CA ILE A 261 19.71 0.26 0.49
C ILE A 261 18.79 1.16 -0.33
N ILE A 262 19.09 2.45 -0.34
CA ILE A 262 18.47 3.43 -1.24
C ILE A 262 19.60 4.07 -2.03
N ASP A 263 19.72 3.75 -3.32
CA ASP A 263 20.82 4.23 -4.16
C ASP A 263 20.45 4.26 -5.66
N PRO A 264 20.33 5.45 -6.28
CA PRO A 264 20.58 6.75 -5.68
C PRO A 264 19.53 7.12 -4.64
N ALA A 265 19.94 7.84 -3.60
CA ALA A 265 19.04 8.45 -2.64
C ALA A 265 18.83 9.92 -2.99
N PRO A 266 17.57 10.40 -3.14
CA PRO A 266 17.30 11.81 -3.30
C PRO A 266 17.93 12.64 -2.16
N ALA A 267 18.55 13.77 -2.49
CA ALA A 267 19.30 14.57 -1.50
C ALA A 267 18.46 15.00 -0.28
N TRP A 268 17.16 15.26 -0.50
CA TRP A 268 16.24 15.60 0.59
C TRP A 268 15.91 14.39 1.48
N LEU A 269 15.89 13.17 0.92
CA LEU A 269 15.65 11.94 1.69
C LEU A 269 16.81 11.71 2.67
N LEU A 270 18.06 11.93 2.21
CA LEU A 270 19.24 11.93 3.08
C LEU A 270 19.15 13.00 4.18
N GLY A 271 18.61 14.17 3.86
CA GLY A 271 18.37 15.25 4.83
C GLY A 271 17.33 14.92 5.91
N LEU A 272 16.35 14.06 5.62
CA LEU A 272 15.38 13.57 6.61
C LEU A 272 15.96 12.48 7.54
N LEU A 273 16.99 11.76 7.08
CA LEU A 273 17.60 10.63 7.78
C LEU A 273 18.81 11.02 8.65
N GLY A 274 19.44 12.17 8.39
CA GLY A 274 20.72 12.61 8.96
C GLY A 274 20.73 13.21 10.39
N GLY A 275 19.62 13.20 11.13
CA GLY A 275 19.61 13.49 12.57
C GLY A 275 19.12 14.89 12.99
N ALA A 276 18.40 14.94 14.12
CA ALA A 276 17.97 16.11 14.92
C ALA A 276 17.16 17.24 14.23
N THR A 277 17.17 17.34 12.89
CA THR A 277 16.39 18.30 12.08
C THR A 277 15.05 17.74 11.61
N VAL A 278 14.54 16.68 12.25
CA VAL A 278 13.11 16.33 12.12
C VAL A 278 12.28 17.53 12.59
N ALA A 279 12.70 18.30 13.58
CA ALA A 279 11.98 19.50 14.00
C ALA A 279 11.98 20.64 12.96
N ALA A 280 13.03 20.81 12.14
CA ALA A 280 13.10 21.91 11.18
C ALA A 280 12.35 21.62 9.88
N PHE A 281 12.44 20.40 9.35
CA PHE A 281 11.66 19.99 8.17
C PHE A 281 10.24 19.54 8.53
N ALA A 282 9.99 18.98 9.73
CA ALA A 282 8.63 18.92 10.25
C ALA A 282 8.12 20.33 10.58
N SER A 283 8.93 21.33 10.96
CA SER A 283 8.38 22.69 11.11
C SER A 283 8.06 23.36 9.77
N ARG A 284 8.73 23.05 8.65
CA ARG A 284 8.37 23.59 7.33
C ARG A 284 7.30 22.77 6.62
N GLY A 285 7.36 21.45 6.71
CA GLY A 285 6.33 20.52 6.23
C GLY A 285 5.06 20.56 7.08
N ALA A 286 5.16 20.65 8.41
CA ALA A 286 4.02 20.87 9.29
C ALA A 286 3.58 22.33 9.38
N ARG A 287 4.39 23.37 9.08
CA ARG A 287 3.83 24.71 8.82
C ARG A 287 3.11 24.76 7.48
N ALA A 288 3.61 24.09 6.44
CA ALA A 288 2.92 23.97 5.16
C ALA A 288 1.62 23.15 5.30
N LEU A 289 1.62 22.06 6.08
CA LEU A 289 0.42 21.26 6.38
C LEU A 289 -0.53 21.98 7.36
N ALA A 290 -0.01 22.68 8.38
CA ALA A 290 -0.84 23.43 9.34
C ALA A 290 -1.41 24.73 8.76
N SER A 291 -0.75 25.35 7.76
CA SER A 291 -1.34 26.46 7.00
C SER A 291 -2.33 26.00 5.93
N MET A 292 -2.49 24.68 5.72
CA MET A 292 -3.37 24.07 4.72
C MET A 292 -4.54 23.27 5.33
N LEU A 293 -4.64 23.23 6.66
CA LEU A 293 -5.85 22.81 7.36
C LEU A 293 -6.80 24.02 7.44
N PRO A 294 -8.11 23.87 7.15
CA PRO A 294 -9.05 24.95 7.41
C PRO A 294 -9.05 25.25 8.91
N GLN A 295 -8.87 26.52 9.26
CA GLN A 295 -9.20 26.97 10.61
C GLN A 295 -10.71 26.83 10.80
N ALA A 296 -11.10 26.20 11.90
CA ALA A 296 -12.50 26.12 12.32
C ALA A 296 -13.08 27.53 12.54
#